data_AF-A0AAE2BXK4-F1
#
_entry.id   AF-A0AAE2BXK4-F1
#
_cell.length_a   1.000
_cell.length_b   1.000
_cell.length_c   1.000
_cell.angle_alpha   90.00
_cell.angle_beta   90.00
_cell.angle_gamma   90.00
#
_symmetry.space_group_name_H-M   'P 1'
#
loop_
_entity.id
_entity.type
_entity.pdbx_description
1 polymer ?
#
loop_
_entity_poly.entity_id
_entity_poly.type
_entity_poly.pdbx_seq_one_letter_code
_entity_poly.pdbx_strand_id
1 'polypeptide(L)'
;MYREITILWGDIKRSMENQNTIYNRDLYELLLVNFVRGGYFERVMEVIGFMMENNMFLDKWSYKTEFLKFHRDLYRTLTALEGKDEAQKRRIEHVHAFRKFVSIV
;
A
#
# COMPACT_ATOMS: atom_id res chain seq x y z
N MET A 1 0.56 8.16 14.63
CA MET A 1 -0.35 8.51 13.51
C MET A 1 -0.52 7.37 12.51
N TYR A 2 0.53 6.74 11.99
CA TYR A 2 0.34 5.59 11.07
C TYR A 2 0.10 4.25 11.77
N ARG A 3 0.48 4.10 13.05
CA ARG A 3 0.25 2.87 13.83
C ARG A 3 -1.25 2.63 14.02
N GLU A 4 -2.00 3.69 14.29
CA GLU A 4 -3.45 3.66 14.44
C GLU A 4 -4.13 3.20 13.14
N ILE A 5 -3.63 3.65 11.99
CA ILE A 5 -4.09 3.22 10.67
C ILE A 5 -3.77 1.73 10.42
N THR A 6 -2.61 1.23 10.84
CA THR A 6 -2.31 -0.22 10.74
C THR A 6 -3.21 -1.07 11.64
N ILE A 7 -3.58 -0.57 12.82
CA ILE A 7 -4.52 -1.25 13.73
C ILE A 7 -5.89 -1.31 13.08
N LEU A 8 -6.39 -0.17 12.56
CA LEU A 8 -7.67 -0.07 11.87
C LEU A 8 -7.77 -1.06 10.70
N TRP A 9 -6.73 -1.17 9.86
CA TRP A 9 -6.73 -2.16 8.79
C TRP A 9 -6.81 -3.60 9.31
N GLY A 10 -6.13 -3.90 10.42
CA GLY A 10 -6.23 -5.19 11.08
C GLY A 10 -7.65 -5.49 11.59
N ASP A 11 -8.34 -4.50 12.16
CA ASP A 11 -9.73 -4.62 12.61
C ASP A 11 -10.69 -4.84 11.44
N ILE A 12 -10.52 -4.08 10.35
CA ILE A 12 -11.32 -4.22 9.13
C ILE A 12 -11.17 -5.63 8.54
N LYS A 13 -9.94 -6.14 8.41
CA LYS A 13 -9.71 -7.52 7.91
C LYS A 13 -10.40 -8.58 8.75
N ARG A 14 -10.23 -8.52 10.08
CA ARG A 14 -10.91 -9.45 11.00
C ARG A 14 -12.43 -9.37 10.89
N SER A 15 -12.97 -8.18 10.69
CA SER A 15 -14.41 -8.01 10.49
C SER A 15 -14.90 -8.59 9.18
N MET A 16 -14.13 -8.45 8.09
CA MET A 16 -14.47 -9.03 6.78
C MET A 16 -14.53 -10.55 6.85
N GLU A 17 -13.53 -11.18 7.49
CA GLU A 17 -13.46 -12.64 7.66
C GLU A 17 -14.67 -13.19 8.44
N ASN A 18 -15.13 -12.46 9.46
CA ASN A 18 -16.20 -12.92 10.35
C ASN A 18 -17.62 -12.62 9.84
N GLN A 19 -17.80 -11.55 9.07
CA GLN A 19 -19.13 -11.01 8.76
C GLN A 19 -19.40 -10.85 7.26
N ASN A 20 -18.48 -11.29 6.40
CA ASN A 20 -18.55 -11.11 4.93
C ASN A 20 -18.95 -9.68 4.53
N THR A 21 -18.48 -8.69 5.30
CA THR A 21 -18.91 -7.30 5.19
C THR A 21 -17.91 -6.51 4.36
N ILE A 22 -18.41 -5.85 3.31
CA ILE A 22 -17.63 -4.93 2.48
C ILE A 22 -17.95 -3.51 2.94
N TYR A 23 -16.93 -2.78 3.40
CA TYR A 23 -17.05 -1.39 3.80
C TYR A 23 -17.12 -0.43 2.60
N ASN A 24 -17.52 0.82 2.88
CA ASN A 24 -17.52 1.89 1.89
C ASN A 24 -16.11 2.10 1.32
N ARG A 25 -16.02 2.28 0.01
CA ARG A 25 -14.79 2.57 -0.75
C ARG A 25 -13.92 3.66 -0.11
N ASP A 26 -14.53 4.70 0.43
CA ASP A 26 -13.81 5.85 0.99
C ASP A 26 -13.00 5.48 2.25
N LEU A 27 -13.39 4.43 2.97
CA LEU A 27 -12.60 3.91 4.08
C LEU A 27 -11.28 3.29 3.58
N TYR A 28 -11.31 2.53 2.49
CA TYR A 28 -10.09 1.96 1.89
C TYR A 28 -9.22 3.05 1.24
N GLU A 29 -9.84 4.06 0.64
CA GLU A 29 -9.13 5.23 0.11
C GLU A 29 -8.35 5.94 1.23
N LEU A 30 -8.99 6.16 2.38
CA LEU A 30 -8.35 6.72 3.57
C LEU A 30 -7.15 5.87 4.02
N LEU A 31 -7.31 4.54 4.06
CA LEU A 31 -6.22 3.62 4.38
C LEU A 31 -5.06 3.73 3.39
N LEU A 32 -5.35 3.70 2.08
CA LEU A 32 -4.35 3.75 1.02
C LEU A 32 -3.51 5.02 1.09
N VAL A 33 -4.15 6.18 1.16
CA VAL A 33 -3.43 7.47 1.24
C VAL A 33 -2.54 7.51 2.48
N ASN A 34 -3.03 7.06 3.64
CA ASN A 34 -2.22 7.04 4.86
C ASN A 34 -1.07 6.01 4.79
N PHE A 35 -1.29 4.83 4.20
CA PHE A 35 -0.23 3.83 4.03
C PHE A 35 0.84 4.28 3.04
N VAL A 36 0.46 4.92 1.93
CA VAL A 36 1.41 5.50 0.98
C VAL A 36 2.24 6.58 1.68
N ARG A 37 1.61 7.51 2.39
CA ARG A 37 2.33 8.54 3.17
C ARG A 37 3.29 7.92 4.19
N GLY A 38 2.85 6.88 4.92
CA GLY A 38 3.66 6.19 5.93
C GLY A 38 4.69 5.20 5.39
N GLY A 39 4.72 4.93 4.09
CA GLY A 39 5.65 3.97 3.48
C GLY A 39 5.34 2.49 3.75
N TYR A 40 4.11 2.16 4.13
CA TYR A 40 3.69 0.79 4.43
C TYR A 40 3.27 0.03 3.17
N PHE A 41 4.19 -0.12 2.21
CA PHE A 41 3.85 -0.61 0.86
C PHE A 41 3.29 -2.02 0.80
N GLU A 42 3.64 -2.90 1.73
CA GLU A 42 2.98 -4.21 1.88
C GLU A 42 1.47 -4.03 2.10
N ARG A 43 1.07 -3.14 3.03
CA ARG A 43 -0.34 -2.84 3.31
C ARG A 43 -1.02 -2.11 2.17
N VAL A 44 -0.29 -1.22 1.47
CA VAL A 44 -0.80 -0.58 0.24
C VAL A 44 -1.20 -1.65 -0.78
N MET A 45 -0.33 -2.64 -1.01
CA MET A 45 -0.61 -3.71 -1.96
C MET A 45 -1.76 -4.62 -1.50
N GLU A 46 -1.88 -4.92 -0.20
CA GLU A 46 -3.03 -5.65 0.35
C GLU A 46 -4.36 -4.93 0.05
N VAL A 47 -4.44 -3.62 0.34
CA VAL A 47 -5.68 -2.86 0.16
C VAL A 47 -6.01 -2.67 -1.32
N ILE A 48 -5.01 -2.43 -2.19
CA ILE A 48 -5.21 -2.38 -3.65
C ILE A 48 -5.78 -3.70 -4.15
N GLY A 49 -5.21 -4.84 -3.74
CA GLY A 49 -5.68 -6.17 -4.15
C GLY A 49 -7.15 -6.37 -3.78
N PHE A 50 -7.50 -6.10 -2.53
CA PHE A 50 -8.88 -6.20 -2.05
C PHE A 50 -9.85 -5.30 -2.86
N MET A 51 -9.47 -4.04 -3.10
CA MET A 51 -10.31 -3.11 -3.87
C MET A 51 -10.49 -3.57 -5.31
N MET A 52 -9.45 -4.13 -5.95
CA MET A 52 -9.53 -4.69 -7.30
C MET A 52 -10.47 -5.90 -7.35
N GLU A 53 -10.35 -6.83 -6.41
CA GLU A 53 -11.20 -8.02 -6.32
C GLU A 53 -12.69 -7.65 -6.17
N ASN A 54 -12.97 -6.51 -5.53
CA ASN A 54 -14.33 -5.99 -5.33
C ASN A 54 -14.75 -4.94 -6.37
N ASN A 55 -14.04 -4.84 -7.50
CA ASN A 55 -14.34 -3.90 -8.59
C ASN A 55 -14.47 -2.43 -8.15
N MET A 56 -13.72 -2.01 -7.14
CA MET A 56 -13.72 -0.64 -6.63
C MET A 56 -12.81 0.26 -7.47
N PHE A 57 -13.22 1.51 -7.64
CA PHE A 57 -12.36 2.52 -8.27
C PHE A 57 -11.13 2.82 -7.42
N LEU A 58 -9.95 2.87 -8.08
CA LEU A 58 -8.65 3.16 -7.49
C LEU A 58 -8.09 4.48 -8.06
N ASP A 59 -7.91 5.48 -7.22
CA ASP A 59 -7.35 6.77 -7.63
C ASP A 59 -5.82 6.70 -7.73
N LYS A 60 -5.34 6.06 -8.80
CA LYS A 60 -3.91 5.90 -9.08
C LYS A 60 -3.16 7.23 -9.12
N TRP A 61 -3.82 8.30 -9.55
CA TRP A 61 -3.19 9.62 -9.66
C TRP A 61 -2.94 10.23 -8.27
N SER A 62 -3.90 10.13 -7.36
CA SER A 62 -3.73 10.51 -5.96
C SER A 62 -2.58 9.74 -5.30
N TYR A 63 -2.56 8.41 -5.45
CA TYR A 63 -1.50 7.58 -4.85
C TYR A 63 -0.10 7.89 -5.42
N LYS A 64 -0.02 8.13 -6.73
CA LYS A 64 1.22 8.56 -7.41
C LYS A 64 1.72 9.87 -6.82
N THR A 65 0.83 10.84 -6.65
CA THR A 65 1.16 12.17 -6.12
C THR A 65 1.68 12.09 -4.70
N GLU A 66 1.01 11.32 -3.83
CA GLU A 66 1.45 11.09 -2.46
C GLU A 66 2.81 10.36 -2.41
N PHE A 67 3.02 9.34 -3.25
CA PHE A 67 4.32 8.68 -3.35
C PHE A 67 5.44 9.64 -3.77
N LEU A 68 5.23 10.42 -4.83
CA LEU A 68 6.24 11.37 -5.32
C LEU A 68 6.53 12.51 -4.34
N LYS A 69 5.60 12.79 -3.43
CA LYS A 69 5.76 13.77 -2.35
C LYS A 69 6.59 13.24 -1.18
N PHE A 70 6.36 12.00 -0.75
CA PHE A 70 6.98 11.46 0.46
C PHE A 70 8.15 10.50 0.20
N HIS A 71 8.19 9.83 -0.96
CA HIS A 71 9.04 8.67 -1.22
C HIS A 71 9.73 8.70 -2.60
N ARG A 72 9.89 9.88 -3.22
CA ARG A 72 10.45 10.03 -4.59
C ARG A 72 11.72 9.21 -4.85
N ASP A 73 12.67 9.30 -3.93
CA ASP A 73 13.99 8.67 -4.04
C ASP A 73 14.06 7.28 -3.39
N LEU A 74 12.94 6.79 -2.85
CA LEU A 74 12.88 5.50 -2.19
C LEU A 74 13.22 4.38 -3.17
N TYR A 75 14.32 3.69 -2.87
CA TYR A 75 14.88 2.58 -3.66
C TYR A 75 15.16 2.91 -5.13
N ARG A 76 15.48 4.18 -5.45
CA ARG A 76 15.81 4.63 -6.82
C ARG A 76 17.02 3.89 -7.43
N THR A 77 17.99 3.53 -6.60
CA THR A 77 19.15 2.71 -6.97
C THR A 77 19.01 1.33 -6.33
N LEU A 78 18.43 0.40 -7.08
CA LEU A 78 18.20 -1.01 -6.70
C LEU A 78 19.48 -1.86 -6.59
N THR A 79 20.65 -1.26 -6.79
CA THR A 79 21.95 -1.95 -6.88
C THR A 79 22.41 -2.60 -5.58
N ALA A 80 21.75 -2.36 -4.44
CA ALA A 80 22.12 -2.95 -3.16
C ALA A 80 21.18 -4.11 -2.77
N LEU A 81 20.85 -5.03 -3.68
CA LEU A 81 20.23 -6.32 -3.31
C LEU A 81 21.27 -7.32 -2.77
N GLU A 82 22.55 -7.12 -3.09
CA GLU A 82 23.66 -7.88 -2.52
C GLU A 82 23.78 -7.59 -1.02
N GLY A 83 23.61 -8.64 -0.19
CA GLY A 83 23.80 -8.57 1.26
C GLY A 83 22.57 -8.23 2.11
N LYS A 84 21.37 -8.09 1.51
CA LYS A 84 20.13 -7.77 2.26
C LYS A 84 19.41 -9.02 2.78
N ASP A 85 18.85 -8.90 3.98
CA ASP A 85 17.98 -9.93 4.56
C ASP A 85 16.65 -10.07 3.78
N GLU A 86 15.98 -11.19 3.97
CA GLU A 86 14.72 -11.52 3.27
C GLU A 86 13.60 -10.51 3.54
N ALA A 87 13.57 -9.88 4.71
CA ALA A 87 12.55 -8.88 5.04
C ALA A 87 12.78 -7.58 4.25
N GLN A 88 14.03 -7.18 4.05
CA GLN A 88 14.39 -6.04 3.21
C GLN A 88 14.06 -6.29 1.74
N LYS A 89 14.30 -7.51 1.24
CA LYS A 89 13.93 -7.89 -0.14
C LYS A 89 12.42 -7.75 -0.36
N ARG A 90 11.60 -8.32 0.53
CA ARG A 90 10.12 -8.19 0.47
C ARG A 90 9.66 -6.73 0.47
N ARG A 91 10.24 -5.87 1.33
CA ARG A 91 9.91 -4.44 1.34
C ARG A 91 10.18 -3.76 -0.01
N ILE A 92 11.31 -4.09 -0.64
CA ILE A 92 11.67 -3.55 -1.96
C ILE A 92 10.69 -4.05 -3.03
N GLU A 93 10.32 -5.33 -3.01
CA GLU A 93 9.35 -5.92 -3.93
C GLU A 93 8.00 -5.21 -3.88
N HIS A 94 7.48 -4.92 -2.68
CA HIS A 94 6.22 -4.19 -2.53
C HIS A 94 6.31 -2.76 -3.06
N VAL A 95 7.41 -2.06 -2.84
CA VAL A 95 7.61 -0.72 -3.42
C VAL A 95 7.67 -0.79 -4.94
N HIS A 96 8.36 -1.78 -5.50
CA HIS A 96 8.44 -1.96 -6.94
C HIS A 96 7.07 -2.29 -7.56
N ALA A 97 6.31 -3.20 -6.93
CA ALA A 97 4.95 -3.52 -7.33
C ALA A 97 4.05 -2.27 -7.32
N PHE A 98 4.15 -1.45 -6.28
CA PHE A 98 3.42 -0.19 -6.20
C PHE A 98 3.84 0.80 -7.30
N ARG A 99 5.14 1.04 -7.50
CA ARG A 99 5.65 1.94 -8.57
C ARG A 99 5.13 1.53 -9.94
N LYS A 100 5.14 0.22 -10.24
CA LYS A 100 4.57 -0.33 -11.46
C LYS A 100 3.06 -0.05 -11.56
N PHE A 101 2.31 -0.26 -10.46
CA PHE A 101 0.87 -0.03 -10.40
C PHE A 101 0.47 1.42 -10.71
N VAL A 102 1.23 2.40 -10.20
CA VAL A 102 1.00 3.85 -10.44
C VAL A 102 1.80 4.42 -11.62
N SER A 103 2.43 3.58 -12.44
CA SER A 103 3.20 4.00 -13.62
C SER A 103 4.29 5.04 -13.29
N ILE A 104 5.11 4.73 -12.29
CA ILE A 104 6.36 5.43 -11.98
C ILE A 104 7.51 4.56 -12.49
N VAL A 105 8.26 5.10 -13.46
CA VAL A 105 9.47 4.50 -14.05
C VAL A 105 10.63 4.54 -13.06
#